data_AF-A0A358M7N5-F1
#
_entry.id   AF-A0A358M7N5-F1
#
_cell.length_a   1.000
_cell.length_b   1.000
_cell.length_c   1.000
_cell.angle_alpha   90.00
_cell.angle_beta   90.00
_cell.angle_gamma   90.00
#
_symmetry.space_group_name_H-M   'P 1'
#
loop_
_entity.id
_entity.type
_entity.pdbx_description
1 polymer ?
#
loop_
_entity_poly.entity_id
_entity_poly.type
_entity_poly.pdbx_seq_one_letter_code
_entity_poly.pdbx_strand_id
1 'polypeptide(L)'
;MRGFARTLMVEGYTPGFKANTDAKFAFDHEFSRGMQSDKEIFKKCLIWAVAPTVEEYNGITTSHLIHPDSWMPYAPSGLTRNEIAVWQYGRDCHPIEDDLGKTTAFNLNLVRNEQVIIDKMF
;
A
#
# COMPACT_ATOMS: atom_id res chain seq x y z
N MET A 1 -12.08 -0.90 -11.32
CA MET A 1 -12.02 -1.09 -9.84
C MET A 1 -13.29 -1.67 -9.23
N ARG A 2 -14.49 -1.08 -9.42
CA ARG A 2 -15.74 -1.57 -8.78
C ARG A 2 -16.06 -3.04 -9.04
N GLY A 3 -15.97 -3.49 -10.30
CA GLY A 3 -16.25 -4.88 -10.66
C GLY A 3 -15.38 -5.86 -9.90
N PHE A 4 -14.06 -5.62 -9.91
CA PHE A 4 -13.08 -6.39 -9.13
C PHE A 4 -13.44 -6.46 -7.64
N ALA A 5 -13.73 -5.31 -7.01
CA ALA A 5 -14.08 -5.28 -5.60
C ALA A 5 -15.37 -6.07 -5.29
N ARG A 6 -16.40 -5.94 -6.14
CA ARG A 6 -17.65 -6.71 -5.99
C ARG A 6 -17.41 -8.21 -6.12
N THR A 7 -16.66 -8.64 -7.13
CA THR A 7 -16.37 -10.07 -7.33
C THR A 7 -15.67 -10.66 -6.12
N LEU A 8 -14.63 -10.01 -5.59
CA LEU A 8 -13.94 -10.51 -4.40
C LEU A 8 -14.86 -10.61 -3.18
N MET A 9 -15.70 -9.60 -2.95
CA MET A 9 -16.66 -9.64 -1.83
C MET A 9 -17.70 -10.76 -1.98
N VAL A 10 -18.15 -11.05 -3.20
CA VAL A 10 -19.09 -12.16 -3.46
C VAL A 10 -18.46 -13.50 -3.13
N GLU A 11 -17.17 -13.66 -3.43
CA GLU A 11 -16.37 -14.84 -3.10
C GLU A 11 -15.92 -14.87 -1.62
N GLY A 12 -16.34 -13.91 -0.80
CA GLY A 12 -16.03 -13.86 0.63
C GLY A 12 -14.66 -13.26 0.97
N TYR A 13 -13.94 -12.70 0.00
CA TYR A 13 -12.64 -12.05 0.21
C TYR A 13 -12.77 -10.54 0.45
N THR A 14 -11.83 -9.99 1.23
CA THR A 14 -11.65 -8.54 1.34
C THR A 14 -10.87 -8.01 0.13
N PRO A 15 -11.44 -7.09 -0.67
CA PRO A 15 -10.72 -6.52 -1.80
C PRO A 15 -9.59 -5.60 -1.34
N GLY A 16 -8.44 -5.69 -2.01
CA GLY A 16 -7.28 -4.86 -1.73
C GLY A 16 -6.65 -4.31 -3.01
N PHE A 17 -6.09 -3.11 -2.94
CA PHE A 17 -5.36 -2.47 -4.04
C PHE A 17 -3.94 -2.09 -3.59
N LYS A 18 -2.93 -2.61 -4.28
CA LYS A 18 -1.55 -2.13 -4.18
C LYS A 18 -1.29 -1.13 -5.29
N ALA A 19 -1.10 0.14 -4.94
CA ALA A 19 -1.01 1.21 -5.93
C ALA A 19 -0.24 2.43 -5.42
N ASN A 20 0.19 3.28 -6.36
CA ASN A 20 0.67 4.61 -6.04
C ASN A 20 -0.54 5.53 -5.80
N THR A 21 -0.66 6.03 -4.58
CA THR A 21 -1.78 6.83 -4.09
C THR A 21 -1.52 8.34 -4.14
N ASP A 22 -0.39 8.77 -4.71
CA ASP A 22 -0.15 10.19 -5.00
C ASP A 22 -1.21 10.70 -5.98
N ALA A 23 -1.75 11.89 -5.71
CA ALA A 23 -2.77 12.57 -6.50
C ALA A 23 -2.37 12.81 -7.97
N LYS A 24 -1.08 12.70 -8.30
CA LYS A 24 -0.59 12.78 -9.69
C LYS A 24 -0.94 11.55 -10.54
N PHE A 25 -1.34 10.44 -9.92
CA PHE A 25 -1.58 9.18 -10.62
C PHE A 25 -3.08 8.88 -10.76
N ALA A 26 -3.44 8.19 -11.84
CA ALA A 26 -4.83 7.85 -12.16
C ALA A 26 -5.57 7.08 -11.05
N PHE A 27 -4.83 6.30 -10.25
CA PHE A 27 -5.42 5.54 -9.14
C PHE A 27 -6.15 6.45 -8.14
N ASP A 28 -5.59 7.61 -7.80
CA ASP A 28 -6.27 8.57 -6.93
C ASP A 28 -7.65 8.95 -7.47
N HIS A 29 -7.69 9.40 -8.73
CA HIS A 29 -8.93 9.86 -9.36
C HIS A 29 -9.96 8.75 -9.49
N GLU A 30 -9.56 7.56 -9.90
CA GLU A 30 -10.46 6.42 -10.07
C GLU A 30 -11.01 5.93 -8.72
N PHE A 31 -10.14 5.79 -7.71
CA PHE A 31 -10.55 5.34 -6.40
C PHE A 31 -11.43 6.38 -5.70
N SER A 32 -11.06 7.66 -5.76
CA SER A 32 -11.82 8.76 -5.18
C SER A 32 -13.19 8.91 -5.84
N ARG A 33 -13.29 8.72 -7.17
CA ARG A 33 -14.59 8.65 -7.86
C ARG A 33 -15.43 7.47 -7.38
N GLY A 34 -14.80 6.29 -7.20
CA GLY A 34 -15.46 5.12 -6.64
C GLY A 34 -15.98 5.33 -5.22
N MET A 35 -15.23 6.04 -4.37
CA MET A 35 -15.67 6.46 -3.03
C MET A 35 -16.89 7.37 -3.05
N GLN A 36 -17.08 8.16 -4.12
CA GLN A 36 -18.25 9.03 -4.29
C GLN A 36 -19.46 8.25 -4.83
N SER A 37 -19.28 7.38 -5.83
CA SER A 37 -20.39 6.68 -6.49
C SER A 37 -20.84 5.41 -5.78
N ASP A 38 -19.93 4.70 -5.12
CA ASP A 38 -20.11 3.35 -4.59
C ASP A 38 -19.42 3.21 -3.22
N LYS A 39 -19.64 4.18 -2.33
CA LYS A 39 -18.98 4.31 -1.02
C LYS A 39 -18.95 3.02 -0.20
N GLU A 40 -20.08 2.30 -0.13
CA GLU A 40 -20.21 1.07 0.65
C GLU A 40 -19.31 -0.08 0.18
N ILE A 41 -18.91 -0.05 -1.11
CA ILE A 41 -17.97 -1.01 -1.68
C ILE A 41 -16.55 -0.52 -1.43
N PHE A 42 -16.25 0.73 -1.79
CA PHE A 42 -14.88 1.23 -1.73
C PHE A 42 -14.35 1.40 -0.30
N LYS A 43 -15.21 1.71 0.68
CA LYS A 43 -14.84 1.80 2.10
C LYS A 43 -14.36 0.47 2.69
N LYS A 44 -14.77 -0.66 2.10
CA LYS A 44 -14.33 -2.00 2.51
C LYS A 44 -13.01 -2.41 1.85
N CYS A 45 -12.55 -1.68 0.83
CA CYS A 45 -11.32 -2.00 0.14
C CYS A 45 -10.10 -1.60 0.97
N LEU A 46 -9.12 -2.49 1.08
CA LEU A 46 -7.81 -2.21 1.66
C LEU A 46 -6.93 -1.49 0.65
N ILE A 47 -6.12 -0.54 1.11
CA ILE A 47 -5.12 0.12 0.27
C ILE A 47 -3.72 -0.15 0.80
N TRP A 48 -2.88 -0.70 -0.06
CA TRP A 48 -1.44 -0.77 0.09
C TRP A 48 -0.82 0.35 -0.75
N ALA A 49 -0.49 1.46 -0.08
CA ALA A 49 0.15 2.60 -0.70
C ALA A 49 1.64 2.27 -0.95
N VAL A 50 2.08 2.36 -2.21
CA VAL A 50 3.49 2.13 -2.55
C VAL A 50 4.35 3.40 -2.49
N ALA A 51 3.77 4.51 -2.01
CA ALA A 51 4.40 5.83 -1.99
C ALA A 51 3.91 6.67 -0.78
N PRO A 52 4.71 7.66 -0.33
CA PRO A 52 6.09 7.90 -0.77
C PRO A 52 7.04 6.81 -0.27
N THR A 53 8.16 6.66 -0.95
CA THR A 53 9.31 5.98 -0.36
C THR A 53 10.06 6.99 0.47
N VAL A 54 10.40 6.61 1.70
CA VAL A 54 11.21 7.41 2.61
C VAL A 54 12.66 7.30 2.13
N GLU A 55 13.33 8.44 1.97
CA GLU A 55 14.62 8.54 1.28
C GLU A 55 15.69 7.66 1.94
N GLU A 56 15.71 7.64 3.27
CA GLU A 56 16.60 6.83 4.09
C GLU A 56 16.41 5.32 3.88
N TYR A 57 15.27 4.90 3.34
CA TYR A 57 14.90 3.51 3.10
C TYR A 57 14.84 3.17 1.60
N ASN A 58 15.45 4.00 0.75
CA ASN A 58 15.59 3.70 -0.66
C ASN A 58 16.98 3.10 -0.94
N GLY A 59 17.04 1.79 -1.20
CA GLY A 59 18.31 1.11 -1.45
C GLY A 59 19.19 0.95 -0.21
N ILE A 60 18.61 1.01 1.00
CA ILE A 60 19.39 0.90 2.23
C ILE A 60 20.10 -0.45 2.31
N THR A 61 21.38 -0.43 2.68
CA THR A 61 22.22 -1.64 2.82
C THR A 61 22.43 -2.05 4.28
N THR A 62 22.04 -1.20 5.23
CA THR A 62 22.25 -1.39 6.67
C THR A 62 20.93 -1.43 7.42
N SER A 63 20.89 -2.14 8.55
CA SER A 63 19.67 -2.42 9.30
C SER A 63 19.50 -1.57 10.57
N HIS A 64 20.13 -0.39 10.63
CA HIS A 64 20.17 0.42 11.86
C HIS A 64 18.84 1.08 12.22
N LEU A 65 17.93 1.22 11.25
CA LEU A 65 16.56 1.72 11.46
C LEU A 65 15.58 0.71 10.84
N ILE A 66 14.57 0.32 11.61
CA ILE A 66 13.64 -0.77 11.24
C ILE A 66 12.27 -0.28 10.77
N HIS A 67 11.94 1.00 10.98
CA HIS A 67 10.72 1.66 10.47
C HIS A 67 10.82 3.19 10.59
N PRO A 68 10.07 3.97 9.79
CA PRO A 68 10.00 5.42 9.93
C PRO A 68 9.34 5.84 11.25
N ASP A 69 9.65 7.05 11.71
CA ASP A 69 9.10 7.61 12.96
C ASP A 69 7.62 8.02 12.83
N SER A 70 7.16 8.30 11.61
CA SER A 70 5.83 8.84 11.35
C SER A 70 5.11 8.08 10.25
N TRP A 71 3.83 7.77 10.47
CA TRP A 71 2.95 7.20 9.46
C TRP A 71 2.57 8.26 8.42
N MET A 72 3.24 8.25 7.26
CA MET A 72 3.05 9.27 6.22
C MET A 72 2.89 8.70 4.78
N PRO A 73 2.07 7.65 4.55
CA PRO A 73 1.74 7.27 3.18
C PRO A 73 0.98 8.40 2.45
N TYR A 74 1.02 8.40 1.13
CA TYR A 74 0.02 9.12 0.36
C TYR A 74 -1.33 8.40 0.45
N ALA A 75 -2.41 9.17 0.34
CA ALA A 75 -3.76 8.64 0.32
C ALA A 75 -4.54 9.26 -0.84
N PRO A 76 -5.43 8.50 -1.49
CA PRO A 76 -6.37 9.08 -2.44
C PRO A 76 -7.17 10.20 -1.78
N SER A 77 -7.50 11.24 -2.54
CA SER A 77 -8.26 12.42 -2.16
C SER A 77 -9.59 12.10 -1.45
N GLY A 78 -10.22 10.98 -1.79
CA GLY A 78 -11.44 10.48 -1.15
C GLY A 78 -11.24 9.78 0.20
N LEU A 79 -10.01 9.69 0.69
CA LEU A 79 -9.63 9.03 1.94
C LEU A 79 -8.62 9.87 2.73
N THR A 80 -8.50 9.55 4.01
CA THR A 80 -7.42 10.05 4.86
C THR A 80 -6.26 9.05 4.85
N ARG A 81 -5.05 9.52 5.20
CA ARG A 81 -3.89 8.64 5.47
C ARG A 81 -4.19 7.60 6.55
N ASN A 82 -5.20 7.88 7.39
CA ASN A 82 -5.63 6.98 8.43
C ASN A 82 -6.41 5.76 7.94
N GLU A 83 -6.85 5.78 6.69
CA GLU A 83 -7.59 4.69 6.07
C GLU A 83 -6.70 3.81 5.18
N ILE A 84 -5.41 4.15 5.06
CA ILE A 84 -4.42 3.32 4.38
C ILE A 84 -4.06 2.13 5.26
N ALA A 85 -4.13 0.93 4.68
CA ALA A 85 -3.94 -0.33 5.38
C ALA A 85 -2.45 -0.69 5.50
N VAL A 86 -1.70 -0.52 4.40
CA VAL A 86 -0.28 -0.87 4.31
C VAL A 86 0.47 0.24 3.61
N TRP A 87 1.68 0.54 4.06
CA TRP A 87 2.59 1.50 3.41
C TRP A 87 3.91 0.84 3.06
N GLN A 88 4.28 0.83 1.77
CA GLN A 88 5.62 0.48 1.30
C GLN A 88 6.53 1.70 1.43
N TYR A 89 7.10 1.89 2.62
CA TYR A 89 7.93 3.04 2.91
C TYR A 89 9.37 2.89 2.42
N GLY A 90 9.85 1.66 2.18
CA GLY A 90 11.20 1.40 1.66
C GLY A 90 11.18 0.59 0.37
N ARG A 91 12.17 0.79 -0.49
CA ARG A 91 12.31 0.10 -1.77
C ARG A 91 13.73 -0.39 -1.99
N ASP A 92 13.83 -1.53 -2.67
CA ASP A 92 15.09 -2.10 -3.15
C ASP A 92 16.15 -2.23 -2.04
N CYS A 93 15.69 -2.53 -0.82
CA CYS A 93 16.53 -2.65 0.36
C CYS A 93 17.32 -3.96 0.37
N HIS A 94 18.53 -3.89 0.95
CA HIS A 94 19.49 -4.99 1.06
C HIS A 94 19.69 -5.74 -0.26
N PRO A 95 20.17 -5.04 -1.31
CA PRO A 95 20.45 -5.68 -2.57
C PRO A 95 21.53 -6.76 -2.42
N ILE A 96 21.26 -7.94 -2.96
CA ILE A 96 22.17 -9.09 -3.05
C ILE A 96 22.32 -9.41 -4.54
N GLU A 97 23.56 -9.41 -5.02
CA GLU A 97 23.90 -9.79 -6.39
C GLU A 97 24.24 -11.29 -6.43
N ASP A 98 23.68 -12.01 -7.40
CA ASP A 98 24.07 -13.40 -7.68
C ASP A 98 25.30 -13.48 -8.60
N ASP A 99 25.84 -14.68 -8.80
CA ASP A 99 27.02 -14.92 -9.66
C ASP A 99 26.79 -14.53 -11.14
N LEU A 100 25.55 -14.26 -11.55
CA LEU A 100 25.17 -13.82 -12.89
C LEU A 100 24.95 -12.30 -12.97
N GLY A 101 25.17 -11.57 -11.88
CA GLY A 101 25.00 -10.11 -11.81
C GLY A 101 23.55 -9.67 -11.60
N LYS A 102 22.64 -10.58 -11.25
CA LYS A 102 21.24 -10.24 -10.99
C LYS A 102 21.07 -9.82 -9.54
N THR A 103 20.60 -8.59 -9.36
CA THR A 103 20.27 -8.06 -8.03
C THR A 103 18.90 -8.53 -7.57
N THR A 104 18.85 -9.09 -6.36
CA THR A 104 17.63 -9.35 -5.60
C THR A 104 17.59 -8.42 -4.40
N ALA A 105 16.46 -7.76 -4.18
CA ALA A 105 16.25 -6.86 -3.05
C ALA A 105 14.83 -7.03 -2.53
N PHE A 106 14.52 -6.42 -1.37
CA PHE A 106 13.18 -6.43 -0.82
C PHE A 106 12.67 -5.04 -0.50
N ASN A 107 11.34 -4.88 -0.51
CA ASN A 107 10.68 -3.65 -0.12
C ASN A 107 10.25 -3.72 1.34
N LEU A 108 10.38 -2.61 2.05
CA LEU A 108 9.92 -2.50 3.43
C LEU A 108 8.46 -2.03 3.47
N ASN A 109 7.63 -2.78 4.18
CA ASN A 109 6.20 -2.53 4.29
C ASN A 109 5.79 -2.49 5.76
N LEU A 110 4.94 -1.53 6.10
CA LEU A 110 4.36 -1.42 7.42
C LEU A 110 2.85 -1.52 7.33
N VAL A 111 2.26 -2.45 8.09
CA VAL A 111 0.82 -2.50 8.31
C VAL A 111 0.47 -1.47 9.36
N ARG A 112 -0.59 -0.70 9.12
CA ARG A 112 -1.00 0.40 10.01
C ARG A 112 -1.19 -0.05 11.47
N ASN A 113 -1.89 -1.17 11.67
CA ASN A 113 -2.07 -1.81 12.97
C ASN A 113 -2.46 -3.29 12.78
N GLU A 114 -2.37 -4.06 13.86
CA GLU A 114 -2.75 -5.48 13.89
C GLU A 114 -4.21 -5.73 13.52
N GLN A 115 -5.11 -4.80 13.84
CA GLN A 115 -6.54 -4.93 13.54
C GLN A 115 -6.81 -5.04 12.03
N VAL A 116 -6.00 -4.38 11.19
CA VAL A 116 -6.08 -4.54 9.73
C VAL A 116 -5.83 -5.99 9.31
N ILE A 117 -4.91 -6.67 9.99
CA ILE A 117 -4.61 -8.08 9.72
C ILE A 117 -5.76 -8.96 10.22
N ILE A 118 -6.16 -8.77 11.47
CA ILE A 118 -7.15 -9.59 12.18
C ILE A 118 -8.53 -9.50 11.51
N ASP A 119 -9.00 -8.30 11.16
CA ASP A 119 -10.38 -8.10 10.70
C ASP A 119 -10.56 -8.18 9.19
N LYS A 120 -9.48 -8.01 8.43
CA LYS A 120 -9.59 -7.69 7.00
C LYS A 120 -8.70 -8.52 6.09
N MET A 121 -7.69 -9.24 6.59
CA MET A 121 -6.80 -10.05 5.76
C MET A 121 -7.02 -11.57 5.90
N PHE A 122 -7.76 -12.01 6.91
CA PHE A 122 -8.17 -13.40 7.16
C PHE A 122 -9.68 -13.50 7.29
#